data_AF-W4V8D3-F1
#
_entry.id   AF-W4V8D3-F1
#
_cell.length_a   1.000
_cell.length_b   1.000
_cell.length_c   1.000
_cell.angle_alpha   90.00
_cell.angle_beta   90.00
_cell.angle_gamma   90.00
#
_symmetry.space_group_name_H-M   'P 1'
#
loop_
_entity.id
_entity.type
_entity.pdbx_description
1 polymer ?
#
loop_
_entity_poly.entity_id
_entity_poly.type
_entity_poly.pdbx_seq_one_letter_code
_entity_poly.pdbx_strand_id
1 'polypeptide(L)'
;MRFRDMNIKLIYDTSQTSIIDELIVPLLNNSKTYYRGVGYFSSAWIKLVTKGLRGIVENGGKIHILTSPQLSHEYWDAIINGEKAKVDDVLYRSIKSTIDKDFDVVTKRESLNLFSWLIADDIINLKFVVCKNILGNYHDKIAIFEDFYGDRVCLHGSLNDSLQSTYNGESVSVFRSWISGQEDYLNEHYSNFMRLSNGENAFFKIYGVPEMLKEEFRKYQVGTRPYHLPKETKKKIKLPGYISNLNNYQEEAIGKLIDNDWKGIFEMATGTGKTITAIEAARSYYDANTKLALIIVVPFAHLITQWEKVLKDFGFWILDFGTLFAVIKVLRYGLTLRIGI
;
A
#
# COMPACT_ATOMS: atom_id res chain seq x y z
N MET A 1 -10.62 9.94 -15.77
CA MET A 1 -11.21 11.30 -15.63
C MET A 1 -10.52 11.99 -14.46
N ARG A 2 -10.28 13.30 -14.52
CA ARG A 2 -9.71 14.06 -13.40
C ARG A 2 -10.81 14.38 -12.40
N PHE A 3 -10.50 14.45 -11.11
CA PHE A 3 -11.53 14.78 -10.11
C PHE A 3 -12.15 16.17 -10.29
N ARG A 4 -11.38 17.13 -10.81
CA ARG A 4 -11.88 18.50 -11.08
C ARG A 4 -12.98 18.55 -12.14
N ASP A 5 -13.07 17.53 -13.00
CA ASP A 5 -14.09 17.45 -14.06
C ASP A 5 -15.39 16.82 -13.53
N MET A 6 -15.39 16.30 -12.30
CA MET A 6 -16.53 15.66 -11.66
C MET A 6 -17.38 16.69 -10.89
N ASN A 7 -18.69 16.53 -10.94
CA ASN A 7 -19.62 17.33 -10.14
C ASN A 7 -19.70 16.78 -8.70
N ILE A 8 -18.72 17.12 -7.87
CA ILE A 8 -18.62 16.68 -6.48
C ILE A 8 -19.25 17.72 -5.55
N LYS A 9 -20.35 17.36 -4.87
CA LYS A 9 -21.05 18.21 -3.90
C LYS A 9 -20.26 18.34 -2.58
N LEU A 10 -20.62 19.34 -1.77
CA LEU A 10 -20.00 19.59 -0.45
C LEU A 10 -20.41 18.56 0.60
N ILE A 11 -21.67 18.13 0.56
CA ILE A 11 -22.28 17.21 1.50
C ILE A 11 -23.07 16.19 0.69
N TYR A 12 -22.94 14.93 1.08
CA TYR A 12 -23.79 13.85 0.58
C TYR A 12 -24.51 13.22 1.77
N ASP A 13 -25.80 12.94 1.58
CA ASP A 13 -26.68 12.43 2.61
C ASP A 13 -27.53 11.29 2.03
N THR A 14 -27.63 10.18 2.75
CA THR A 14 -28.36 8.99 2.26
C THR A 14 -29.86 9.24 2.05
N SER A 15 -30.43 10.29 2.66
CA SER A 15 -31.82 10.70 2.40
C SER A 15 -32.04 11.26 0.99
N GLN A 16 -30.98 11.68 0.30
CA GLN A 16 -31.07 12.34 -1.00
C GLN A 16 -30.42 11.56 -2.14
N THR A 17 -29.43 10.71 -1.83
CA THR A 17 -28.53 10.12 -2.83
C THR A 17 -27.85 8.86 -2.33
N SER A 18 -27.45 7.96 -3.25
CA SER A 18 -26.55 6.85 -2.92
C SER A 18 -25.12 7.38 -2.82
N ILE A 19 -24.63 7.61 -1.59
CA ILE A 19 -23.22 8.03 -1.35
C ILE A 19 -22.23 7.04 -2.00
N ILE A 20 -22.57 5.75 -2.00
CA ILE A 20 -21.72 4.70 -2.58
C ILE A 20 -21.66 4.84 -4.10
N ASP A 21 -22.81 4.84 -4.78
CA ASP A 21 -22.85 4.77 -6.24
C ASP A 21 -22.59 6.13 -6.91
N GLU A 22 -22.97 7.25 -6.27
CA GLU A 22 -22.82 8.59 -6.85
C GLU A 22 -21.51 9.30 -6.48
N LEU A 23 -20.82 8.84 -5.43
CA LEU A 23 -19.57 9.47 -4.98
C LEU A 23 -18.42 8.48 -4.86
N ILE A 24 -18.52 7.45 -4.03
CA ILE A 24 -17.39 6.56 -3.72
C ILE A 24 -16.97 5.73 -4.94
N VAL A 25 -17.90 5.09 -5.64
CA VAL A 25 -17.59 4.28 -6.84
C VAL A 25 -16.96 5.14 -7.95
N PRO A 26 -17.51 6.31 -8.33
CA PRO A 26 -16.88 7.20 -9.30
C PRO A 26 -15.47 7.66 -8.90
N LEU A 27 -15.26 8.00 -7.62
CA LEU A 27 -13.94 8.39 -7.12
C LEU A 27 -12.95 7.22 -7.19
N LEU A 28 -13.33 6.03 -6.72
CA LEU A 28 -12.48 4.83 -6.82
C LEU A 28 -12.06 4.54 -8.26
N ASN A 29 -13.01 4.57 -9.20
CA ASN A 29 -12.74 4.30 -10.61
C ASN A 29 -11.75 5.28 -11.25
N ASN A 30 -11.48 6.42 -10.64
CA ASN A 30 -10.58 7.45 -11.15
C ASN A 30 -9.41 7.76 -10.19
N SER A 31 -9.25 6.95 -9.14
CA SER A 31 -8.17 7.09 -8.16
C SER A 31 -6.90 6.35 -8.59
N LYS A 32 -5.76 6.97 -8.34
CA LYS A 32 -4.45 6.34 -8.26
C LYS A 32 -4.22 5.73 -6.87
N THR A 33 -4.71 6.39 -5.82
CA THR A 33 -4.54 5.89 -4.45
C THR A 33 -5.80 6.15 -3.63
N TYR A 34 -6.17 5.16 -2.83
CA TYR A 34 -7.32 5.23 -1.93
C TYR A 34 -6.86 4.92 -0.50
N TYR A 35 -7.24 5.77 0.44
CA TYR A 35 -6.98 5.63 1.87
C TYR A 35 -8.30 5.52 2.60
N ARG A 36 -8.47 4.48 3.41
CA ARG A 36 -9.70 4.21 4.15
C ARG A 36 -9.37 3.96 5.62
N GLY A 37 -9.86 4.82 6.50
CA GLY A 37 -9.80 4.65 7.95
C GLY A 37 -11.20 4.34 8.47
N VAL A 38 -11.35 3.18 9.11
CA VAL A 38 -12.65 2.64 9.53
C VAL A 38 -12.55 2.02 10.91
N GLY A 39 -13.63 2.09 11.67
CA GLY A 39 -13.64 1.54 13.02
C GLY A 39 -13.56 0.01 13.05
N TYR A 40 -14.28 -0.67 12.17
CA TYR A 40 -14.36 -2.13 12.19
C TYR A 40 -14.20 -2.72 10.81
N PHE A 41 -13.44 -3.80 10.74
CA PHE A 41 -13.34 -4.60 9.53
C PHE A 41 -14.65 -5.36 9.37
N SER A 42 -15.33 -5.21 8.22
CA SER A 42 -16.58 -5.93 7.94
C SER A 42 -16.59 -6.50 6.53
N SER A 43 -17.30 -7.61 6.38
CA SER A 43 -17.62 -8.24 5.10
C SER A 43 -18.44 -7.34 4.17
N ALA A 44 -19.37 -6.59 4.78
CA ALA A 44 -20.30 -5.70 4.12
C ALA A 44 -19.55 -4.57 3.41
N TRP A 45 -18.50 -4.05 4.03
CA TRP A 45 -17.64 -3.04 3.43
C TRP A 45 -17.09 -3.52 2.10
N ILE A 46 -16.44 -4.70 2.10
CA ILE A 46 -15.80 -5.28 0.93
C ILE A 46 -16.84 -5.38 -0.20
N LYS A 47 -18.03 -5.91 0.11
CA LYS A 47 -19.14 -6.03 -0.85
C LYS A 47 -19.55 -4.67 -1.45
N LEU A 48 -19.69 -3.63 -0.62
CA LEU A 48 -20.11 -2.30 -1.06
C LEU A 48 -19.07 -1.66 -1.99
N VAL A 49 -17.78 -1.80 -1.68
CA VAL A 49 -16.71 -1.19 -2.48
C VAL A 49 -16.28 -2.04 -3.67
N THR A 50 -16.63 -3.33 -3.73
CA THR A 50 -16.27 -4.27 -4.83
C THR A 50 -16.42 -3.67 -6.22
N LYS A 51 -17.52 -2.93 -6.49
CA LYS A 51 -17.76 -2.29 -7.80
C LYS A 51 -16.69 -1.23 -8.14
N GLY A 52 -16.27 -0.44 -7.16
CA GLY A 52 -15.23 0.59 -7.35
C GLY A 52 -13.81 0.03 -7.23
N LEU A 53 -13.61 -1.06 -6.48
CA LEU A 53 -12.32 -1.72 -6.33
C LEU A 53 -11.76 -2.19 -7.68
N ARG A 54 -12.62 -2.69 -8.58
CA ARG A 54 -12.16 -3.11 -9.91
C ARG A 54 -11.54 -1.96 -10.70
N GLY A 55 -12.16 -0.77 -10.70
CA GLY A 55 -11.68 0.37 -11.46
C GLY A 55 -10.33 0.91 -10.97
N ILE A 56 -10.14 1.05 -9.65
CA ILE A 56 -8.83 1.48 -9.11
C ILE A 56 -7.73 0.47 -9.45
N VAL A 57 -8.05 -0.83 -9.42
CA VAL A 57 -7.10 -1.90 -9.72
C VAL A 57 -6.70 -1.94 -11.18
N GLU A 58 -7.67 -1.83 -12.09
CA GLU A 58 -7.44 -1.83 -13.54
C GLU A 58 -6.63 -0.60 -13.99
N ASN A 59 -6.68 0.49 -13.22
CA ASN A 59 -5.84 1.66 -13.41
C ASN A 59 -4.45 1.56 -12.73
N GLY A 60 -4.17 0.47 -12.01
CA GLY A 60 -2.88 0.25 -11.33
C GLY A 60 -2.75 1.02 -10.02
N GLY A 61 -3.87 1.41 -9.45
CA GLY A 61 -3.92 2.13 -8.18
C GLY A 61 -3.62 1.23 -6.97
N LYS A 62 -3.47 1.88 -5.82
CA LYS A 62 -3.17 1.24 -4.53
C LYS A 62 -4.22 1.63 -3.49
N ILE A 63 -4.45 0.73 -2.55
CA ILE A 63 -5.44 0.91 -1.50
C ILE A 63 -4.75 0.72 -0.14
N HIS A 64 -4.99 1.64 0.78
CA HIS A 64 -4.49 1.60 2.15
C HIS A 64 -5.66 1.58 3.12
N ILE A 65 -5.74 0.55 3.95
CA ILE A 65 -6.85 0.38 4.90
C ILE A 65 -6.29 0.35 6.31
N LEU A 66 -6.81 1.22 7.16
CA LEU A 66 -6.62 1.20 8.60
C LEU A 66 -7.93 0.79 9.26
N THR A 67 -7.92 -0.28 10.03
CA THR A 67 -9.10 -0.79 10.72
C THR A 67 -8.78 -1.30 12.12
N SER A 68 -9.71 -1.23 13.06
CA SER A 68 -9.54 -1.95 14.33
C SER A 68 -10.05 -3.40 14.24
N PRO A 69 -9.30 -4.35 14.80
CA PRO A 69 -9.80 -5.70 15.07
C PRO A 69 -10.77 -5.68 16.25
N GLN A 70 -11.72 -6.61 16.28
CA GLN A 70 -12.61 -6.81 17.42
C GLN A 70 -11.92 -7.70 18.46
N LEU A 71 -11.37 -7.10 19.50
CA LEU A 71 -10.58 -7.80 20.53
C LEU A 71 -11.40 -8.00 21.80
N SER A 72 -11.45 -9.22 22.32
CA SER A 72 -11.99 -9.48 23.67
C SER A 72 -10.97 -9.05 24.74
N HIS A 73 -11.46 -8.77 25.96
CA HIS A 73 -10.63 -8.37 27.10
C HIS A 73 -9.46 -9.33 27.40
N GLU A 74 -9.68 -10.63 27.23
CA GLU A 74 -8.68 -11.67 27.47
C GLU A 74 -7.44 -11.59 26.56
N TYR A 75 -7.56 -10.94 25.40
CA TYR A 75 -6.48 -10.84 24.42
C TYR A 75 -5.68 -9.52 24.49
N TRP A 76 -6.07 -8.61 25.37
CA TRP A 76 -5.43 -7.29 25.51
C TRP A 76 -4.05 -7.35 26.17
N ASP A 77 -3.88 -8.24 27.15
CA ASP A 77 -2.60 -8.40 27.85
C ASP A 77 -1.48 -8.82 26.89
N ALA A 78 -1.79 -9.66 25.90
CA ALA A 78 -0.85 -10.05 24.86
C ALA A 78 -0.38 -8.87 24.00
N ILE A 79 -1.28 -7.92 23.72
CA ILE A 79 -0.99 -6.74 22.88
C ILE A 79 -0.22 -5.67 23.66
N ILE A 80 -0.57 -5.45 24.93
CA ILE A 80 0.15 -4.51 25.80
C ILE A 80 1.58 -5.00 26.00
N ASN A 81 1.75 -6.29 26.33
CA ASN A 81 3.05 -6.88 26.61
C ASN A 81 3.92 -7.06 25.35
N GLY A 82 3.37 -6.81 24.14
CA GLY A 82 4.15 -6.70 22.91
C GLY A 82 4.75 -8.01 22.40
N GLU A 83 4.27 -9.14 22.89
CA GLU A 83 4.72 -10.46 22.45
C GLU A 83 4.20 -10.74 21.04
N LYS A 84 5.02 -10.41 20.03
CA LYS A 84 4.63 -10.46 18.61
C LYS A 84 3.89 -11.74 18.22
N ALA A 85 4.38 -12.92 18.65
CA ALA A 85 3.74 -14.19 18.33
C ALA A 85 2.31 -14.30 18.91
N LYS A 86 2.09 -13.80 20.13
CA LYS A 86 0.76 -13.76 20.74
C LYS A 86 -0.13 -12.71 20.06
N VAL A 87 0.42 -11.56 19.69
CA VAL A 87 -0.33 -10.53 18.97
C VAL A 87 -0.81 -11.04 17.61
N ASP A 88 0.05 -11.71 16.86
CA ASP A 88 -0.29 -12.26 15.55
C ASP A 88 -1.41 -13.32 15.65
N ASP A 89 -1.37 -14.18 16.67
CA ASP A 89 -2.44 -15.17 16.95
C ASP A 89 -3.76 -14.51 17.35
N VAL A 90 -3.71 -13.48 18.21
CA VAL A 90 -4.89 -12.70 18.62
C VAL A 90 -5.55 -12.01 17.43
N LEU A 91 -4.76 -11.31 16.61
CA LEU A 91 -5.24 -10.64 15.41
C LEU A 91 -5.85 -11.64 14.42
N TYR A 92 -5.19 -12.78 14.22
CA TYR A 92 -5.71 -13.85 13.38
C TYR A 92 -7.08 -14.34 13.86
N ARG A 93 -7.21 -14.70 15.14
CA ARG A 93 -8.47 -15.21 15.72
C ARG A 93 -9.59 -14.19 15.65
N SER A 94 -9.29 -12.93 15.96
CA SER A 94 -10.26 -11.83 15.91
C SER A 94 -10.85 -11.68 14.50
N ILE A 95 -10.00 -11.49 13.50
CA ILE A 95 -10.44 -11.26 12.13
C ILE A 95 -11.09 -12.51 11.53
N LYS A 96 -10.58 -13.70 11.84
CA LYS A 96 -11.20 -14.96 11.43
C LYS A 96 -12.63 -15.07 11.97
N SER A 97 -12.84 -14.76 13.24
CA SER A 97 -14.19 -14.77 13.83
C SER A 97 -15.14 -13.81 13.09
N THR A 98 -14.67 -12.61 12.72
CA THR A 98 -15.45 -11.65 11.92
C THR A 98 -15.79 -12.21 10.53
N ILE A 99 -14.82 -12.82 9.85
CA ILE A 99 -15.04 -13.47 8.54
C ILE A 99 -16.03 -14.64 8.66
N ASP A 100 -16.05 -15.36 9.78
CA ASP A 100 -16.97 -16.48 9.99
C ASP A 100 -18.40 -16.01 10.29
N LYS A 101 -18.57 -14.95 11.09
CA LYS A 101 -19.88 -14.42 11.55
C LYS A 101 -20.64 -13.58 10.53
N ASP A 102 -19.96 -12.68 9.80
CA ASP A 102 -20.63 -11.58 9.09
C ASP A 102 -21.01 -11.87 7.63
N PHE A 103 -20.95 -13.13 7.18
CA PHE A 103 -21.12 -13.45 5.76
C PHE A 103 -22.24 -14.45 5.49
N ASP A 104 -23.25 -14.00 4.73
CA ASP A 104 -24.22 -14.84 4.05
C ASP A 104 -23.54 -15.71 2.96
N VAL A 105 -23.90 -17.00 2.89
CA VAL A 105 -23.09 -18.10 2.32
C VAL A 105 -22.70 -17.89 0.85
N VAL A 106 -23.55 -17.22 0.06
CA VAL A 106 -23.35 -17.10 -1.40
C VAL A 106 -22.51 -15.86 -1.78
N THR A 107 -22.80 -14.68 -1.23
CA THR A 107 -22.03 -13.45 -1.54
C THR A 107 -20.66 -13.41 -0.84
N LYS A 108 -20.47 -14.28 0.17
CA LYS A 108 -19.20 -14.50 0.88
C LYS A 108 -18.04 -14.77 -0.06
N ARG A 109 -18.27 -15.66 -1.03
CA ARG A 109 -17.18 -16.26 -1.79
C ARG A 109 -16.56 -15.29 -2.78
N GLU A 110 -17.38 -14.52 -3.50
CA GLU A 110 -16.89 -13.62 -4.54
C GLU A 110 -16.16 -12.39 -3.97
N SER A 111 -16.72 -11.78 -2.92
CA SER A 111 -16.13 -10.60 -2.27
C SER A 111 -14.82 -10.96 -1.58
N LEU A 112 -14.78 -12.08 -0.85
CA LEU A 112 -13.54 -12.58 -0.26
C LEU A 112 -12.54 -13.04 -1.32
N ASN A 113 -12.98 -13.69 -2.41
CA ASN A 113 -12.08 -14.05 -3.51
C ASN A 113 -11.37 -12.81 -4.07
N LEU A 114 -12.12 -11.74 -4.38
CA LEU A 114 -11.54 -10.47 -4.84
C LEU A 114 -10.57 -9.90 -3.80
N PHE A 115 -11.02 -9.73 -2.56
CA PHE A 115 -10.21 -9.14 -1.50
C PHE A 115 -8.92 -9.92 -1.24
N SER A 116 -9.00 -11.25 -1.23
CA SER A 116 -7.85 -12.14 -1.06
C SER A 116 -6.86 -12.04 -2.20
N TRP A 117 -7.31 -11.90 -3.46
CA TRP A 117 -6.42 -11.62 -4.58
C TRP A 117 -5.76 -10.25 -4.45
N LEU A 118 -6.51 -9.21 -4.05
CA LEU A 118 -5.98 -7.85 -3.89
C LEU A 118 -4.93 -7.73 -2.79
N ILE A 119 -5.08 -8.47 -1.68
CA ILE A 119 -4.05 -8.59 -0.65
C ILE A 119 -2.83 -9.33 -1.21
N ALA A 120 -3.04 -10.45 -1.91
CA ALA A 120 -1.95 -11.27 -2.43
C ALA A 120 -1.11 -10.56 -3.51
N ASP A 121 -1.73 -9.66 -4.29
CA ASP A 121 -1.06 -8.84 -5.30
C ASP A 121 -0.48 -7.52 -4.73
N ASP A 122 -0.46 -7.36 -3.40
CA ASP A 122 0.00 -6.14 -2.70
C ASP A 122 -0.71 -4.85 -3.17
N ILE A 123 -1.97 -4.97 -3.63
CA ILE A 123 -2.78 -3.82 -4.03
C ILE A 123 -3.46 -3.20 -2.82
N ILE A 124 -3.94 -4.04 -1.90
CA ILE A 124 -4.46 -3.63 -0.60
C ILE A 124 -3.37 -3.76 0.45
N ASN A 125 -2.95 -2.63 1.01
CA ASN A 125 -2.15 -2.54 2.22
C ASN A 125 -3.08 -2.38 3.42
N LEU A 126 -3.40 -3.52 4.05
CA LEU A 126 -4.23 -3.58 5.25
C LEU A 126 -3.35 -3.50 6.50
N LYS A 127 -3.70 -2.61 7.43
CA LYS A 127 -3.08 -2.52 8.75
C LYS A 127 -4.14 -2.44 9.85
N PHE A 128 -3.82 -3.03 10.98
CA PHE A 128 -4.65 -3.05 12.17
C PHE A 128 -4.24 -1.95 13.15
N VAL A 129 -5.22 -1.13 13.54
CA VAL A 129 -5.06 -0.07 14.52
C VAL A 129 -5.56 -0.58 15.87
N VAL A 130 -4.68 -0.63 16.86
CA VAL A 130 -5.05 -1.06 18.22
C VAL A 130 -4.69 0.05 19.21
N CYS A 131 -5.63 0.40 20.09
CA CYS A 131 -5.37 1.38 21.14
C CYS A 131 -4.26 0.92 22.07
N LYS A 132 -3.47 1.87 22.60
CA LYS A 132 -2.52 1.58 23.68
C LYS A 132 -3.20 1.47 25.04
N ASN A 133 -4.45 1.94 25.15
CA ASN A 133 -5.27 1.80 26.34
C ASN A 133 -6.32 0.70 26.15
N ILE A 134 -6.86 0.19 27.26
CA ILE A 134 -7.77 -0.97 27.32
C ILE A 134 -9.21 -0.61 26.94
N LEU A 135 -9.54 0.69 26.85
CA LEU A 135 -10.93 1.18 26.76
C LEU A 135 -11.29 1.78 25.39
N GLY A 136 -10.30 2.19 24.59
CA GLY A 136 -10.52 2.91 23.35
C GLY A 136 -10.63 1.99 22.14
N ASN A 137 -11.32 2.47 21.10
CA ASN A 137 -11.27 1.91 19.76
C ASN A 137 -10.89 3.01 18.77
N TYR A 138 -10.18 2.67 17.69
CA TYR A 138 -10.13 3.56 16.53
C TYR A 138 -11.52 3.53 15.89
N HIS A 139 -12.14 4.70 15.74
CA HIS A 139 -13.52 4.80 15.24
C HIS A 139 -13.67 5.96 14.25
N ASP A 140 -12.56 6.41 13.68
CA ASP A 140 -12.57 7.39 12.61
C ASP A 140 -13.21 6.79 11.34
N LYS A 141 -13.79 7.65 10.52
CA LYS A 141 -14.53 7.29 9.29
C LYS A 141 -14.12 8.25 8.21
N ILE A 142 -12.99 7.92 7.62
CA ILE A 142 -12.32 8.77 6.65
C ILE A 142 -12.08 7.98 5.37
N ALA A 143 -12.28 8.64 4.24
CA ALA A 143 -11.95 8.11 2.92
C ALA A 143 -11.24 9.20 2.12
N ILE A 144 -10.00 8.97 1.72
CA ILE A 144 -9.21 9.93 0.93
C ILE A 144 -8.89 9.28 -0.41
N PHE A 145 -9.20 9.98 -1.48
CA PHE A 145 -8.97 9.57 -2.86
C PHE A 145 -7.94 10.52 -3.46
N GLU A 146 -6.94 9.99 -4.15
CA GLU A 146 -5.96 10.76 -4.92
C GLU A 146 -6.02 10.29 -6.37
N ASP A 147 -6.22 11.20 -7.32
CA ASP A 147 -6.20 10.88 -8.75
C ASP A 147 -4.78 10.85 -9.34
N PHE A 148 -4.67 10.59 -10.64
CA PHE A 148 -3.37 10.54 -11.34
C PHE A 148 -2.72 11.92 -11.57
N TYR A 149 -3.43 13.01 -11.26
CA TYR A 149 -2.97 14.38 -11.40
C TYR A 149 -2.57 15.01 -10.06
N GLY A 150 -2.70 14.27 -8.96
CA GLY A 150 -2.38 14.72 -7.61
C GLY A 150 -3.52 15.46 -6.91
N ASP A 151 -4.69 15.56 -7.53
CA ASP A 151 -5.87 16.13 -6.87
C ASP A 151 -6.44 15.10 -5.88
N ARG A 152 -6.76 15.57 -4.68
CA ARG A 152 -7.35 14.77 -3.60
C ARG A 152 -8.78 15.18 -3.28
N VAL A 153 -9.57 14.20 -2.87
CA VAL A 153 -10.91 14.33 -2.30
C VAL A 153 -10.92 13.57 -0.97
N CYS A 154 -11.33 14.22 0.11
CA CYS A 154 -11.48 13.62 1.43
C CYS A 154 -12.94 13.61 1.86
N LEU A 155 -13.42 12.46 2.28
CA LEU A 155 -14.74 12.27 2.89
C LEU A 155 -14.54 12.03 4.37
N HIS A 156 -15.28 12.76 5.19
CA HIS A 156 -15.33 12.56 6.64
C HIS A 156 -16.78 12.67 7.12
N GLY A 157 -17.21 11.76 7.98
CA GLY A 157 -18.60 11.75 8.43
C GLY A 157 -19.01 10.49 9.17
N SER A 158 -20.30 10.21 9.18
CA SER A 158 -20.86 9.09 9.93
C SER A 158 -20.83 7.75 9.17
N LEU A 159 -20.59 7.79 7.85
CA LEU A 159 -20.72 6.64 6.95
C LEU A 159 -19.93 5.42 7.43
N ASN A 160 -20.67 4.48 8.01
CA ASN A 160 -20.17 3.17 8.40
C ASN A 160 -20.14 2.23 7.20
N ASP A 161 -19.30 1.22 7.29
CA ASP A 161 -19.15 0.22 6.24
C ASP A 161 -19.97 -1.05 6.47
N SER A 162 -21.20 -0.91 6.98
CA SER A 162 -22.14 -2.02 7.15
C SER A 162 -23.22 -1.99 6.09
N LEU A 163 -23.82 -3.12 5.72
CA LEU A 163 -25.00 -3.13 4.86
C LEU A 163 -26.17 -2.36 5.50
N GLN A 164 -26.16 -2.24 6.84
CA GLN A 164 -27.12 -1.43 7.57
C GLN A 164 -26.93 0.08 7.33
N SER A 165 -25.73 0.55 7.00
CA SER A 165 -25.47 1.97 6.76
C SER A 165 -26.17 2.50 5.50
N THR A 166 -26.48 1.64 4.53
CA THR A 166 -27.32 2.02 3.37
C THR A 166 -28.80 2.21 3.75
N TYR A 167 -29.22 1.75 4.93
CA TYR A 167 -30.57 1.94 5.47
C TYR A 167 -30.63 2.98 6.60
N ASN A 168 -29.47 3.46 7.08
CA ASN A 168 -29.36 4.48 8.11
C ASN A 168 -29.19 5.88 7.49
N GLY A 169 -29.58 6.92 8.24
CA GLY A 169 -29.29 8.31 7.88
C GLY A 169 -27.80 8.59 8.07
N GLU A 170 -27.02 8.52 6.99
CA GLU A 170 -25.58 8.75 6.97
C GLU A 170 -25.28 10.02 6.20
N SER A 171 -24.34 10.82 6.69
CA SER A 171 -23.90 12.05 6.05
C SER A 171 -22.39 12.12 6.00
N VAL A 172 -21.85 12.59 4.87
CA VAL A 172 -20.41 12.84 4.70
C VAL A 172 -20.17 14.25 4.20
N SER A 173 -19.21 14.90 4.84
CA SER A 173 -18.63 16.16 4.36
C SER A 173 -17.50 15.85 3.38
N VAL A 174 -17.43 16.63 2.30
CA VAL A 174 -16.48 16.45 1.20
C VAL A 174 -15.54 17.65 1.12
N PHE A 175 -14.26 17.36 1.27
CA PHE A 175 -13.18 18.33 1.12
C PHE A 175 -12.42 18.05 -0.17
N ARG A 176 -12.18 19.09 -0.97
CA ARG A 176 -11.50 18.98 -2.28
C ARG A 176 -10.24 19.83 -2.24
N SER A 177 -9.12 19.22 -2.58
CA SER A 177 -7.78 19.86 -2.53
C SER A 177 -7.67 21.13 -3.39
N TRP A 178 -8.47 21.27 -4.44
CA TRP A 178 -8.42 22.43 -5.34
C TRP A 178 -9.38 23.57 -4.96
N ILE A 179 -10.09 23.45 -3.83
CA ILE A 179 -11.02 24.48 -3.36
C ILE A 179 -10.40 25.17 -2.14
N SER A 180 -10.17 26.48 -2.29
CA SER A 180 -9.66 27.32 -1.20
C SER A 180 -10.53 27.19 0.05
N GLY A 181 -9.89 27.02 1.21
CA GLY A 181 -10.54 26.80 2.51
C GLY A 181 -10.97 25.35 2.79
N GLN A 182 -10.96 24.45 1.80
CA GLN A 182 -11.17 23.00 2.03
C GLN A 182 -9.85 22.23 2.12
N GLU A 183 -8.82 22.74 1.45
CA GLU A 183 -7.51 22.11 1.37
C GLU A 183 -6.88 21.89 2.75
N ASP A 184 -6.99 22.84 3.68
CA ASP A 184 -6.41 22.72 5.03
C ASP A 184 -7.03 21.56 5.82
N TYR A 185 -8.36 21.43 5.79
CA TYR A 185 -9.06 20.29 6.41
C TYR A 185 -8.62 18.96 5.81
N LEU A 186 -8.56 18.90 4.47
CA LEU A 186 -8.10 17.70 3.77
C LEU A 186 -6.68 17.33 4.17
N ASN A 187 -5.77 18.31 4.21
CA ASN A 187 -4.37 18.10 4.51
C ASN A 187 -4.17 17.64 5.96
N GLU A 188 -4.94 18.15 6.92
CA GLU A 188 -4.91 17.65 8.29
C GLU A 188 -5.44 16.23 8.41
N HIS A 189 -6.56 15.92 7.76
CA HIS A 189 -7.11 14.57 7.70
C HIS A 189 -6.12 13.58 7.06
N TYR A 190 -5.48 13.96 5.95
CA TYR A 190 -4.45 13.16 5.29
C TYR A 190 -3.21 12.98 6.16
N SER A 191 -2.72 14.04 6.77
CA SER A 191 -1.54 14.00 7.64
C SER A 191 -1.79 13.12 8.88
N ASN A 192 -2.97 13.23 9.49
CA ASN A 192 -3.38 12.35 10.59
C ASN A 192 -3.41 10.88 10.17
N PHE A 193 -3.99 10.57 9.01
CA PHE A 193 -4.00 9.21 8.47
C PHE A 193 -2.58 8.68 8.25
N MET A 194 -1.69 9.49 7.66
CA MET A 194 -0.30 9.09 7.38
C MET A 194 0.52 8.89 8.66
N ARG A 195 0.45 9.84 9.60
CA ARG A 195 1.07 9.69 10.93
C ARG A 195 0.60 8.42 11.63
N LEU A 196 -0.71 8.17 11.62
CA LEU A 196 -1.27 6.96 12.19
C LEU A 196 -0.72 5.71 11.48
N SER A 197 -0.81 5.63 10.15
CA SER A 197 -0.33 4.50 9.34
C SER A 197 1.17 4.20 9.54
N ASN A 198 1.98 5.22 9.80
CA ASN A 198 3.42 5.11 10.05
C ASN A 198 3.75 4.74 11.51
N GLY A 199 2.75 4.64 12.39
CA GLY A 199 2.96 4.34 13.80
C GLY A 199 3.44 5.54 14.63
N GLU A 200 3.34 6.76 14.09
CA GLU A 200 3.74 8.03 14.72
C GLU A 200 2.64 8.60 15.64
N ASN A 201 1.68 7.75 16.04
CA ASN A 201 0.57 8.15 16.89
C ASN A 201 0.79 7.75 18.36
N ALA A 202 0.57 8.69 19.27
CA ALA A 202 0.74 8.46 20.69
C ALA A 202 -0.30 7.49 21.27
N PHE A 203 -1.53 7.47 20.74
CA PHE A 203 -2.66 6.70 21.25
C PHE A 203 -2.79 5.29 20.67
N PHE A 204 -2.32 5.07 19.44
CA PHE A 204 -2.51 3.80 18.73
C PHE A 204 -1.18 3.10 18.42
N LYS A 205 -1.20 1.76 18.40
CA LYS A 205 -0.18 0.91 17.79
C LYS A 205 -0.71 0.35 16.49
N ILE A 206 0.17 0.21 15.51
CA ILE A 206 -0.15 -0.32 14.18
C ILE A 206 0.49 -1.68 14.00
N TYR A 207 -0.30 -2.62 13.49
CA TYR A 207 0.14 -3.96 13.15
C TYR A 207 -0.13 -4.24 11.67
N GLY A 208 0.78 -4.91 11.00
CA GLY A 208 0.53 -5.43 9.66
C GLY A 208 -0.39 -6.65 9.68
N VAL A 209 -0.76 -7.16 8.51
CA VAL A 209 -1.48 -8.43 8.40
C VAL A 209 -0.55 -9.58 8.81
N PRO A 210 -0.91 -10.38 9.85
CA PRO A 210 -0.14 -11.57 10.23
C PRO A 210 -0.07 -12.58 9.08
N GLU A 211 1.02 -13.33 8.99
CA GLU A 211 1.21 -14.30 7.90
C GLU A 211 0.11 -15.37 7.88
N MET A 212 -0.29 -15.88 9.05
CA MET A 212 -1.40 -16.83 9.19
C MET A 212 -2.72 -16.30 8.62
N LEU A 213 -2.96 -14.99 8.75
CA LEU A 213 -4.16 -14.36 8.21
C LEU A 213 -4.07 -14.20 6.68
N LYS A 214 -2.87 -13.94 6.12
CA LYS A 214 -2.65 -13.99 4.66
C LYS A 214 -2.90 -15.38 4.10
N GLU A 215 -2.44 -16.43 4.78
CA GLU A 215 -2.71 -17.82 4.40
C GLU A 215 -4.19 -18.16 4.48
N GLU A 216 -4.90 -17.65 5.48
CA GLU A 216 -6.36 -17.79 5.57
C GLU A 216 -7.06 -17.12 4.41
N PHE A 217 -6.69 -15.88 4.06
CA PHE A 217 -7.25 -15.19 2.89
C PHE A 217 -7.04 -15.99 1.60
N ARG A 218 -5.86 -16.61 1.40
CA ARG A 218 -5.58 -17.42 0.22
C ARG A 218 -6.56 -18.58 0.02
N LYS A 219 -7.15 -19.14 1.09
CA LYS A 219 -8.15 -20.22 0.98
C LYS A 219 -9.43 -19.79 0.25
N TYR A 220 -9.72 -18.49 0.20
CA TYR A 220 -10.87 -17.95 -0.51
C TYR A 220 -10.58 -17.63 -1.98
N GLN A 221 -9.33 -17.77 -2.44
CA GLN A 221 -9.00 -17.58 -3.85
C GLN A 221 -9.56 -18.74 -4.68
N VAL A 222 -10.40 -18.42 -5.65
CA VAL A 222 -11.07 -19.39 -6.52
C VAL A 222 -10.87 -19.00 -7.98
N GLY A 223 -10.53 -19.98 -8.81
CA GLY A 223 -10.35 -19.79 -10.23
C GLY A 223 -9.19 -18.85 -10.56
N THR A 224 -9.38 -18.02 -11.57
CA THR A 224 -8.42 -16.99 -11.97
C THR A 224 -8.69 -15.67 -11.26
N ARG A 225 -7.67 -14.82 -11.21
CA ARG A 225 -7.76 -13.44 -10.72
C ARG A 225 -8.97 -12.72 -11.35
N PRO A 226 -9.88 -12.12 -10.56
CA PRO A 226 -11.14 -11.54 -11.07
C PRO A 226 -11.00 -10.13 -11.68
N TYR A 227 -9.78 -9.64 -11.88
CA TYR A 227 -9.48 -8.33 -12.45
C TYR A 227 -8.24 -8.39 -13.34
N HIS A 228 -8.12 -7.43 -14.24
CA HIS A 228 -6.94 -7.26 -15.05
C HIS A 228 -5.98 -6.29 -14.37
N LEU A 229 -4.74 -6.75 -14.14
CA LEU A 229 -3.69 -5.80 -13.84
C LEU A 229 -3.44 -4.96 -15.10
N PRO A 230 -3.15 -3.66 -14.97
CA PRO A 230 -2.67 -2.88 -16.10
C PRO A 230 -1.50 -3.64 -16.71
N LYS A 231 -1.45 -3.71 -18.04
CA LYS A 231 -0.24 -4.19 -18.70
C LYS A 231 0.89 -3.29 -18.19
N GLU A 232 1.79 -3.85 -17.38
CA GLU A 232 3.02 -3.18 -17.04
C GLU A 232 3.68 -2.84 -18.36
N THR A 233 3.62 -1.57 -18.75
CA THR A 233 4.60 -1.05 -19.69
C THR A 233 5.89 -1.21 -18.92
N LYS A 234 6.62 -2.30 -19.18
CA LYS A 234 7.89 -2.57 -18.54
C LYS A 234 8.71 -1.30 -18.69
N LYS A 235 8.82 -0.48 -17.63
CA LYS A 235 9.76 0.64 -17.63
C LYS A 235 11.10 -0.02 -17.92
N LYS A 236 11.65 0.23 -19.11
CA LYS A 236 12.98 -0.24 -19.44
C LYS A 236 13.91 0.41 -18.42
N ILE A 237 14.72 -0.40 -17.76
CA ILE A 237 15.77 0.14 -16.90
C ILE A 237 16.70 0.89 -17.84
N LYS A 238 16.87 2.18 -17.62
CA LYS A 238 17.68 3.05 -18.49
C LYS A 238 18.37 4.11 -17.67
N LEU A 239 19.40 4.72 -18.24
CA LEU A 239 20.01 5.89 -17.65
C LEU A 239 18.96 6.99 -17.41
N PRO A 240 18.97 7.65 -16.25
CA PRO A 240 18.14 8.81 -15.96
C PRO A 240 18.37 9.92 -16.97
N GLY A 241 17.35 10.74 -17.25
CA GLY A 241 17.46 11.82 -18.24
C GLY A 241 18.52 12.89 -17.92
N TYR A 242 18.98 12.98 -16.68
CA TYR A 242 20.08 13.87 -16.27
C TYR A 242 21.47 13.28 -16.50
N ILE A 243 21.57 12.01 -16.91
CA ILE A 243 22.83 11.34 -17.25
C ILE A 243 22.80 11.09 -18.76
N SER A 244 23.56 11.90 -19.50
CA SER A 244 23.65 11.76 -20.95
C SER A 244 24.40 10.50 -21.34
N ASN A 245 25.57 10.28 -20.73
CA ASN A 245 26.44 9.12 -20.89
C ASN A 245 27.22 8.88 -19.60
N LEU A 246 27.82 7.69 -19.47
CA LEU A 246 28.78 7.39 -18.43
C LEU A 246 30.13 8.05 -18.74
N ASN A 247 30.94 8.32 -17.72
CA ASN A 247 32.33 8.70 -17.94
C ASN A 247 33.15 7.47 -18.34
N ASN A 248 34.22 7.68 -19.14
CA ASN A 248 35.08 6.59 -19.64
C ASN A 248 35.56 5.63 -18.53
N TYR A 249 35.91 6.16 -17.35
CA TYR A 249 36.37 5.32 -16.23
C TYR A 249 35.25 4.45 -15.63
N GLN A 250 33.99 4.86 -15.74
CA GLN A 250 32.86 4.06 -15.29
C GLN A 250 32.60 2.92 -16.29
N GLU A 251 32.67 3.22 -17.59
CA GLU A 251 32.57 2.23 -18.66
C GLU A 251 33.69 1.19 -18.56
N GLU A 252 34.94 1.64 -18.36
CA GLU A 252 36.09 0.75 -18.15
C GLU A 252 35.92 -0.14 -16.92
N ALA A 253 35.46 0.42 -15.80
CA ALA A 253 35.22 -0.35 -14.57
C ALA A 253 34.14 -1.44 -14.79
N ILE A 254 33.05 -1.10 -15.47
CA ILE A 254 31.98 -2.05 -15.80
C ILE A 254 32.50 -3.11 -16.79
N GLY A 255 33.30 -2.72 -17.79
CA GLY A 255 33.95 -3.65 -18.73
C GLY A 255 34.81 -4.68 -18.01
N LYS A 256 35.68 -4.24 -17.09
CA LYS A 256 36.50 -5.16 -16.27
C LYS A 256 35.67 -6.08 -15.39
N LEU A 257 34.52 -5.62 -14.91
CA LEU A 257 33.59 -6.46 -14.14
C LEU A 257 32.97 -7.54 -15.04
N ILE A 258 32.58 -7.20 -16.27
CA ILE A 258 32.05 -8.13 -17.27
C ILE A 258 33.10 -9.19 -17.62
N ASP A 259 34.33 -8.76 -17.90
CA ASP A 259 35.45 -9.65 -18.24
C ASP A 259 35.79 -10.63 -17.11
N ASN A 260 35.48 -10.25 -15.86
CA ASN A 260 35.68 -11.06 -14.67
C ASN A 260 34.41 -11.76 -14.16
N ASP A 261 33.52 -12.18 -15.07
CA ASP A 261 32.31 -12.95 -14.75
C ASP A 261 31.43 -12.27 -13.69
N TRP A 262 31.27 -10.95 -13.82
CA TRP A 262 30.46 -10.09 -12.95
C TRP A 262 30.90 -10.05 -11.48
N LYS A 263 32.14 -10.43 -11.18
CA LYS A 263 32.71 -10.47 -9.83
C LYS A 263 33.80 -9.41 -9.68
N GLY A 264 33.72 -8.57 -8.66
CA GLY A 264 34.75 -7.56 -8.44
C GLY A 264 34.36 -6.50 -7.42
N ILE A 265 35.32 -5.61 -7.14
CA ILE A 265 35.16 -4.46 -6.25
C ILE A 265 35.57 -3.22 -7.02
N PHE A 266 34.72 -2.19 -7.02
CA PHE A 266 35.05 -0.89 -7.57
C PHE A 266 35.70 0.00 -6.51
N GLU A 267 36.99 0.29 -6.68
CA GLU A 267 37.67 1.30 -5.88
C GLU A 267 37.51 2.68 -6.54
N MET A 268 36.71 3.55 -5.92
CA MET A 268 36.31 4.83 -6.52
C MET A 268 36.40 5.99 -5.53
N ALA A 269 37.00 7.10 -5.96
CA ALA A 269 37.10 8.33 -5.17
C ALA A 269 35.71 8.94 -4.86
N THR A 270 35.59 9.76 -3.82
CA THR A 270 34.34 10.49 -3.52
C THR A 270 33.99 11.45 -4.66
N GLY A 271 32.70 11.61 -4.94
CA GLY A 271 32.22 12.48 -6.03
C GLY A 271 32.31 11.90 -7.46
N THR A 272 32.94 10.74 -7.68
CA THR A 272 33.11 10.16 -9.03
C THR A 272 31.94 9.32 -9.54
N GLY A 273 30.79 9.34 -8.84
CA GLY A 273 29.58 8.66 -9.30
C GLY A 273 29.50 7.16 -8.96
N LYS A 274 30.05 6.72 -7.81
CA LYS A 274 30.04 5.30 -7.38
C LYS A 274 28.66 4.63 -7.48
N THR A 275 27.62 5.33 -7.02
CA THR A 275 26.24 4.83 -7.02
C THR A 275 25.73 4.59 -8.45
N ILE A 276 26.02 5.53 -9.36
CA ILE A 276 25.65 5.41 -10.78
C ILE A 276 26.35 4.21 -11.40
N THR A 277 27.67 4.08 -11.19
CA THR A 277 28.45 2.95 -11.73
C THR A 277 27.92 1.59 -11.24
N ALA A 278 27.59 1.47 -9.95
CA ALA A 278 27.06 0.24 -9.38
C ALA A 278 25.67 -0.13 -9.95
N ILE A 279 24.76 0.85 -10.07
CA ILE A 279 23.42 0.63 -10.61
C ILE A 279 23.49 0.29 -12.10
N GLU A 280 24.38 0.91 -12.84
CA GLU A 280 24.59 0.65 -14.26
C GLU A 280 25.25 -0.71 -14.53
N ALA A 281 26.17 -1.14 -13.67
CA ALA A 281 26.68 -2.51 -13.69
C ALA A 281 25.54 -3.53 -13.49
N ALA A 282 24.65 -3.29 -12.52
CA ALA A 282 23.49 -4.13 -12.28
C ALA A 282 22.50 -4.13 -13.46
N ARG A 283 22.29 -2.97 -14.10
CA ARG A 283 21.49 -2.86 -15.32
C ARG A 283 22.10 -3.67 -16.47
N SER A 284 23.40 -3.53 -16.68
CA SER A 284 24.14 -4.25 -17.73
C SER A 284 24.07 -5.77 -17.51
N TYR A 285 24.19 -6.22 -16.25
CA TYR A 285 24.00 -7.62 -15.88
C TYR A 285 22.59 -8.11 -16.26
N TYR A 286 21.57 -7.32 -15.92
CA TYR A 286 20.18 -7.65 -16.23
C TYR A 286 19.94 -7.72 -17.75
N ASP A 287 20.50 -6.81 -18.53
CA ASP A 287 20.36 -6.82 -19.99
C ASP A 287 21.00 -8.07 -20.60
N ALA A 288 22.14 -8.52 -20.07
CA ALA A 288 22.82 -9.72 -20.52
C ALA A 288 22.12 -11.03 -20.08
N ASN A 289 21.50 -11.05 -18.89
CA ASN A 289 21.04 -12.30 -18.24
C ASN A 289 19.50 -12.41 -18.11
N THR A 290 18.75 -11.37 -18.43
CA THR A 290 17.27 -11.26 -18.36
C THR A 290 16.63 -11.43 -16.97
N LYS A 291 17.40 -11.78 -15.94
CA LYS A 291 16.96 -11.94 -14.54
C LYS A 291 17.98 -11.30 -13.60
N LEU A 292 17.48 -10.61 -12.57
CA LEU A 292 18.32 -9.97 -11.55
C LEU A 292 17.61 -9.98 -10.19
N ALA A 293 18.35 -10.39 -9.17
CA ALA A 293 18.07 -10.07 -7.78
C ALA A 293 19.20 -9.16 -7.29
N LEU A 294 18.86 -7.93 -6.91
CA LEU A 294 19.83 -6.94 -6.45
C LEU A 294 19.62 -6.67 -4.97
N ILE A 295 20.70 -6.83 -4.20
CA ILE A 295 20.77 -6.54 -2.77
C ILE A 295 21.82 -5.44 -2.61
N ILE A 296 21.39 -4.28 -2.12
CA ILE A 296 22.30 -3.16 -1.83
C ILE A 296 22.39 -3.02 -0.32
N VAL A 297 23.61 -3.03 0.19
CA VAL A 297 23.91 -2.87 1.62
C VAL A 297 24.67 -1.56 1.80
N VAL A 298 24.13 -0.67 2.64
CA VAL A 298 24.79 0.60 2.98
C VAL A 298 24.99 0.73 4.49
N PRO A 299 26.05 1.43 4.95
CA PRO A 299 26.39 1.48 6.38
C PRO A 299 25.46 2.36 7.22
N PHE A 300 24.69 3.26 6.59
CA PHE A 300 23.85 4.23 7.29
C PHE A 300 22.46 4.35 6.66
N ALA A 301 21.44 4.55 7.50
CA ALA A 301 20.04 4.65 7.06
C ALA A 301 19.78 5.80 6.08
N HIS A 302 20.45 6.95 6.25
CA HIS A 302 20.27 8.10 5.34
C HIS A 302 20.71 7.78 3.89
N LEU A 303 21.68 6.87 3.72
CA LEU A 303 22.11 6.43 2.39
C LEU A 303 21.04 5.60 1.67
N ILE A 304 20.12 4.95 2.40
CA ILE A 304 18.98 4.24 1.78
C ILE A 304 18.19 5.19 0.89
N THR A 305 17.78 6.33 1.44
CA THR A 305 16.94 7.29 0.74
C THR A 305 17.63 7.87 -0.50
N GLN A 306 18.96 8.04 -0.44
CA GLN A 306 19.75 8.49 -1.60
C GLN A 306 19.78 7.42 -2.69
N TRP A 307 20.06 6.17 -2.34
CA TRP A 307 20.06 5.06 -3.30
C TRP A 307 18.67 4.79 -3.89
N GLU A 308 17.63 4.87 -3.06
CA GLU A 308 16.23 4.72 -3.48
C GLU A 308 15.87 5.73 -4.58
N LYS A 309 16.25 7.00 -4.40
CA LYS A 309 16.00 8.04 -5.39
C LYS A 309 16.64 7.70 -6.73
N VAL A 310 17.93 7.34 -6.72
CA VAL A 310 18.66 7.00 -7.97
C VAL A 310 18.09 5.75 -8.62
N LEU A 311 17.79 4.69 -7.86
CA LEU A 311 17.17 3.47 -8.39
C LEU A 311 15.83 3.74 -9.05
N LYS A 312 15.00 4.59 -8.45
CA LYS A 312 13.71 5.00 -9.02
C LYS A 312 13.89 5.77 -10.33
N ASP A 313 14.89 6.65 -10.40
CA ASP A 313 15.23 7.39 -11.63
C ASP A 313 15.64 6.46 -12.78
N PHE A 314 16.37 5.38 -12.46
CA PHE A 314 16.75 4.32 -13.41
C PHE A 314 15.57 3.42 -13.81
N GLY A 315 14.46 3.44 -13.05
CA GLY A 315 13.27 2.63 -13.29
C GLY A 315 13.26 1.28 -12.57
N PHE A 316 14.07 1.09 -11.52
CA PHE A 316 14.01 -0.09 -10.65
C PHE A 316 12.78 -0.03 -9.73
N TRP A 317 12.24 -1.21 -9.41
CA TRP A 317 11.17 -1.41 -8.41
C TRP A 317 11.76 -1.97 -7.12
N ILE A 318 11.49 -1.32 -5.99
CA ILE A 318 12.04 -1.69 -4.68
C ILE A 318 10.97 -2.47 -3.90
N LEU A 319 11.35 -3.59 -3.30
CA LEU A 319 10.43 -4.52 -2.65
C LEU A 319 10.39 -4.41 -1.12
N ASP A 320 11.53 -4.16 -0.46
CA ASP A 320 11.61 -4.18 1.00
C ASP A 320 12.85 -3.44 1.55
N PHE A 321 12.79 -3.06 2.83
CA PHE A 321 13.87 -2.41 3.60
C PHE A 321 14.17 -3.18 4.90
N GLY A 322 15.45 -3.51 5.15
CA GLY A 322 15.90 -4.18 6.39
C GLY A 322 16.59 -3.23 7.38
N THR A 323 16.51 -3.52 8.69
CA THR A 323 17.06 -2.69 9.80
C THR A 323 18.43 -3.13 10.33
N LEU A 324 18.89 -4.38 10.10
CA LEU A 324 20.16 -4.85 10.69
C LEU A 324 21.40 -4.34 9.94
N PHE A 325 21.24 -4.07 8.66
CA PHE A 325 22.03 -3.18 7.83
C PHE A 325 21.01 -2.57 6.87
N ALA A 326 21.24 -1.36 6.41
CA ALA A 326 20.31 -0.73 5.49
C ALA A 326 20.32 -1.48 4.13
N VAL A 327 19.35 -2.41 3.96
CA VAL A 327 19.26 -3.30 2.79
C VAL A 327 18.14 -2.84 1.87
N ILE A 328 18.43 -2.65 0.58
CA ILE A 328 17.43 -2.46 -0.48
C ILE A 328 17.37 -3.72 -1.33
N LYS A 329 16.17 -4.31 -1.42
CA LYS A 329 15.93 -5.48 -2.28
C LYS A 329 15.16 -5.09 -3.55
N VAL A 330 15.71 -5.44 -4.71
CA VAL A 330 15.04 -5.28 -6.01
C VAL A 330 14.98 -6.64 -6.70
N LEU A 331 13.77 -7.11 -6.99
CA LEU A 331 13.55 -8.26 -7.88
C LEU A 331 12.75 -7.82 -9.09
N ARG A 332 13.22 -8.25 -10.25
CA ARG A 332 12.41 -8.17 -11.47
C ARG A 332 12.46 -9.51 -12.17
N TYR A 333 11.85 -10.52 -11.53
CA TYR A 333 11.21 -11.73 -12.08
C TYR A 333 10.97 -12.77 -10.97
N GLY A 334 9.70 -13.12 -10.71
CA GLY A 334 9.20 -14.47 -10.39
C GLY A 334 9.72 -15.25 -9.17
N LEU A 335 10.66 -14.77 -8.38
CA LEU A 335 11.10 -15.46 -7.16
C LEU A 335 11.33 -14.48 -6.03
N THR A 336 10.32 -14.34 -5.18
CA THR A 336 10.39 -13.67 -3.89
C THR A 336 11.33 -14.47 -2.99
N LEU A 337 12.62 -14.20 -3.02
CA LEU A 337 13.59 -14.76 -2.08
C LEU A 337 13.30 -14.22 -0.66
N ARG A 338 12.45 -14.89 0.11
CA ARG A 338 12.33 -14.62 1.56
C ARG A 338 13.68 -14.95 2.18
N ILE A 339 14.45 -13.91 2.55
CA ILE A 339 15.59 -14.08 3.43
C ILE A 339 14.99 -14.10 4.82
N GLY A 340 14.79 -15.31 5.36
CA GLY A 340 14.57 -15.50 6.78
C GLY A 340 15.84 -15.09 7.51
N ILE A 341 15.68 -14.29 8.55
CA ILE A 341 16.64 -14.22 9.64
C ILE A 341 16.12 -15.16 10.72
#